data_AF-A0A3D0HSJ5-F1
#
_entry.id   AF-A0A3D0HSJ5-F1
#
_cell.length_a   1.000
_cell.length_b   1.000
_cell.length_c   1.000
_cell.angle_alpha   90.00
_cell.angle_beta   90.00
_cell.angle_gamma   90.00
#
_symmetry.space_group_name_H-M   'P 1'
#
loop_
_entity.id
_entity.type
_entity.pdbx_description
1 polymer ?
#
loop_
_entity_poly.entity_id
_entity_poly.type
_entity_poly.pdbx_seq_one_letter_code
_entity_poly.pdbx_strand_id
1 'polypeptide(L)'
;MKTMKNLVLTLGMIITITSTSFGQLFDDWYDLNFDSQFGLQHLTIDTVSNPNNIWQIGEPQKSIFTNAYSEPNVLVTDTINFYPTNDTSIFFITNVAFGQGFEWPHTVILAGQYFVNTDTLTDYGKIEFSPDNGTTWIDMLNDTVGYWYWDSFEKPVLTGNSNQWRSFWVNLAELGHFYGVKDGDTVLYKFTFISDNIQTNKDGLMFDNFHFEDWVEGIEEVGYTLIKSNCFPNPLDNELTITFSNELNSSFDIYLFDALGNQIYKSKTNSNVVNISVNCLKKGVYFYKLVDLNKKEFTIGKVVKE
;
A
#
# COMPACT_ATOMS: atom_id res chain seq x y z
N MET A 1 -66.77 29.70 34.34
CA MET A 1 -65.73 30.66 33.94
C MET A 1 -64.39 30.08 34.37
N LYS A 2 -63.50 29.78 33.41
CA LYS A 2 -62.02 29.67 33.46
C LYS A 2 -61.41 28.95 34.69
N THR A 3 -60.58 27.91 34.53
CA THR A 3 -59.39 27.84 33.67
C THR A 3 -58.98 26.38 33.39
N MET A 4 -58.86 26.02 32.11
CA MET A 4 -58.01 24.91 31.65
C MET A 4 -56.56 25.20 32.05
N LYS A 5 -55.91 24.25 32.73
CA LYS A 5 -54.44 24.21 32.82
C LYS A 5 -53.96 23.23 31.75
N ASN A 6 -53.42 23.76 30.66
CA ASN A 6 -52.76 22.97 29.63
C ASN A 6 -51.49 22.36 30.25
N LEU A 7 -51.43 21.04 30.32
CA LEU A 7 -50.21 20.31 30.63
C LEU A 7 -49.46 20.12 29.30
N VAL A 8 -48.48 20.96 29.04
CA VAL A 8 -47.58 20.79 27.89
C VAL A 8 -46.54 19.75 28.27
N LEU A 9 -46.73 18.51 27.80
CA LEU A 9 -45.68 17.49 27.82
C LEU A 9 -44.73 17.76 26.65
N THR A 10 -43.62 18.44 26.90
CA THR A 10 -42.49 18.47 25.97
C THR A 10 -41.84 17.09 25.97
N LEU A 11 -42.16 16.29 24.95
CA LEU A 11 -41.47 15.06 24.63
C LEU A 11 -40.11 15.43 24.02
N GLY A 12 -39.05 15.39 24.83
CA GLY A 12 -37.69 15.59 24.35
C GLY A 12 -37.29 14.41 23.47
N MET A 13 -37.24 14.63 22.16
CA MET A 13 -36.71 13.67 21.19
C MET A 13 -35.19 13.61 21.37
N ILE A 14 -34.70 12.58 22.06
CA ILE A 14 -33.28 12.27 22.13
C ILE A 14 -32.90 11.72 20.75
N ILE A 15 -32.28 12.56 19.93
CA ILE A 15 -31.61 12.15 18.70
C ILE A 15 -30.29 11.51 19.14
N THR A 16 -30.26 10.18 19.23
CA THR A 16 -29.01 9.43 19.27
C THR A 16 -28.39 9.48 17.89
N ILE A 17 -27.45 10.40 17.68
CA ILE A 17 -26.54 10.33 16.53
C ILE A 17 -25.63 9.14 16.79
N THR A 18 -25.98 7.96 16.27
CA THR A 18 -25.02 6.87 16.13
C THR A 18 -24.12 7.24 14.97
N SER A 19 -23.04 7.97 15.25
CA SER A 19 -21.92 8.03 14.32
C SER A 19 -21.32 6.62 14.27
N THR A 20 -21.67 5.85 13.25
CA THR A 20 -20.81 4.75 12.81
C THR A 20 -19.54 5.41 12.27
N SER A 21 -18.57 5.66 13.14
CA SER A 21 -17.21 5.92 12.69
C SER A 21 -16.70 4.60 12.12
N PHE A 22 -16.73 4.45 10.80
CA PHE A 22 -15.85 3.50 10.15
C PHE A 22 -14.44 4.03 10.37
N GLY A 23 -13.73 3.48 11.35
CA GLY A 23 -12.29 3.71 11.45
C GLY A 23 -11.67 3.15 10.19
N GLN A 24 -11.06 4.01 9.38
CA GLN A 24 -10.21 3.58 8.28
C GLN A 24 -9.01 2.90 8.93
N LEU A 25 -8.85 1.59 8.69
CA LEU A 25 -7.61 0.91 9.03
C LEU A 25 -6.61 1.31 7.95
N PHE A 26 -5.64 2.13 8.33
CA PHE A 26 -4.50 2.48 7.49
C PHE A 26 -3.48 1.36 7.64
N ASP A 27 -3.82 0.19 7.08
CA ASP A 27 -2.88 -0.92 7.00
C ASP A 27 -2.26 -0.90 5.60
N ASP A 28 -0.92 -0.94 5.56
CA ASP A 28 -0.10 -1.04 4.32
C ASP A 28 -0.46 -2.26 3.47
N TRP A 29 -1.20 -3.21 4.05
CA TRP A 29 -1.74 -4.37 3.36
C TRP A 29 -2.96 -4.92 4.10
N TYR A 30 -3.84 -5.63 3.38
CA TYR A 30 -4.93 -6.38 3.98
C TYR A 30 -5.42 -7.51 3.07
N ASP A 31 -6.04 -8.52 3.70
CA ASP A 31 -6.72 -9.63 3.03
C ASP A 31 -8.24 -9.49 3.13
N LEU A 32 -8.94 -9.97 2.11
CA LEU A 32 -10.39 -10.06 2.05
C LEU A 32 -10.80 -11.46 1.60
N ASN A 33 -11.20 -12.28 2.57
CA ASN A 33 -11.53 -13.70 2.41
C ASN A 33 -13.02 -14.02 2.63
N PHE A 34 -13.85 -13.01 2.88
CA PHE A 34 -15.31 -13.13 3.07
C PHE A 34 -15.80 -13.94 4.29
N ASP A 35 -14.91 -14.51 5.09
CA ASP A 35 -15.24 -15.28 6.30
C ASP A 35 -15.21 -14.48 7.60
N SER A 36 -14.69 -13.27 7.52
CA SER A 36 -14.61 -12.35 8.66
C SER A 36 -15.08 -10.95 8.26
N GLN A 37 -15.26 -10.09 9.27
CA GLN A 37 -15.58 -8.68 9.02
C GLN A 37 -14.37 -7.87 8.54
N PHE A 38 -13.17 -8.45 8.56
CA PHE A 38 -11.95 -7.77 8.12
C PHE A 38 -11.97 -7.57 6.60
N GLY A 39 -11.58 -6.37 6.15
CA GLY A 39 -11.56 -5.99 4.73
C GLY A 39 -12.93 -5.71 4.11
N LEU A 40 -14.04 -6.21 4.68
CA LEU A 40 -15.39 -6.03 4.11
C LEU A 40 -15.81 -4.57 4.00
N GLN A 41 -15.25 -3.66 4.81
CA GLN A 41 -15.51 -2.23 4.70
C GLN A 41 -15.06 -1.61 3.37
N HIS A 42 -14.16 -2.26 2.63
CA HIS A 42 -13.69 -1.81 1.32
C HIS A 42 -14.63 -2.25 0.20
N LEU A 43 -15.40 -3.33 0.41
CA LEU A 43 -16.25 -3.93 -0.59
C LEU A 43 -17.60 -3.20 -0.68
N THR A 44 -18.01 -2.90 -1.90
CA THR A 44 -19.37 -2.43 -2.20
C THR A 44 -19.95 -3.22 -3.36
N ILE A 45 -21.03 -3.97 -3.12
CA ILE A 45 -21.83 -4.58 -4.20
C ILE A 45 -22.85 -3.53 -4.65
N ASP A 46 -22.81 -3.14 -5.93
CA ASP A 46 -23.64 -2.06 -6.46
C ASP A 46 -25.10 -2.50 -6.60
N THR A 47 -25.83 -2.45 -5.50
CA THR A 47 -27.28 -2.71 -5.42
C THR A 47 -28.11 -1.42 -5.51
N VAL A 48 -27.46 -0.25 -5.52
CA VAL A 48 -28.13 1.05 -5.59
C VAL A 48 -28.37 1.44 -7.05
N SER A 49 -27.32 1.43 -7.86
CA SER A 49 -27.42 1.76 -9.29
C SER A 49 -27.85 0.54 -10.12
N ASN A 50 -27.51 -0.66 -9.63
CA ASN A 50 -27.99 -1.92 -10.19
C ASN A 50 -28.74 -2.79 -9.14
N PRO A 51 -30.04 -2.56 -8.91
CA PRO A 51 -30.82 -3.32 -7.94
C PRO A 51 -30.91 -4.83 -8.19
N ASN A 52 -30.59 -5.28 -9.42
CA ASN A 52 -30.62 -6.69 -9.81
C ASN A 52 -29.22 -7.33 -9.81
N ASN A 53 -28.24 -6.67 -9.19
CA ASN A 53 -26.89 -7.18 -9.08
C ASN A 53 -26.87 -8.58 -8.44
N ILE A 54 -26.23 -9.52 -9.12
CA ILE A 54 -26.29 -10.94 -8.74
C ILE A 54 -25.17 -11.36 -7.77
N TRP A 55 -24.15 -10.53 -7.57
CA TRP A 55 -23.04 -10.85 -6.67
C TRP A 55 -23.53 -11.08 -5.23
N GLN A 56 -23.11 -12.20 -4.64
CA GLN A 56 -23.47 -12.65 -3.31
C GLN A 56 -22.21 -13.09 -2.55
N ILE A 57 -22.22 -12.88 -1.24
CA ILE A 57 -21.25 -13.49 -0.33
C ILE A 57 -21.93 -14.68 0.35
N GLY A 58 -21.36 -15.87 0.23
CA GLY A 58 -21.88 -17.06 0.90
C GLY A 58 -21.22 -18.35 0.43
N GLU A 59 -21.63 -19.47 1.04
CA GLU A 59 -21.19 -20.82 0.65
C GLU A 59 -21.78 -21.18 -0.74
N PRO A 60 -20.96 -21.62 -1.71
CA PRO A 60 -21.45 -21.98 -3.03
C PRO A 60 -22.00 -23.42 -3.03
N GLN A 61 -23.24 -23.58 -3.51
CA GLN A 61 -24.02 -24.82 -3.42
C GLN A 61 -24.40 -25.37 -4.80
N LYS A 62 -23.56 -25.13 -5.81
CA LYS A 62 -23.80 -25.51 -7.21
C LYS A 62 -23.01 -26.75 -7.58
N SER A 63 -23.18 -27.22 -8.82
CA SER A 63 -22.59 -28.48 -9.29
C SER A 63 -21.10 -28.41 -9.60
N ILE A 64 -20.59 -27.24 -10.02
CA ILE A 64 -19.17 -27.01 -10.30
C ILE A 64 -18.58 -26.11 -9.20
N PHE A 65 -19.31 -25.07 -8.82
CA PHE A 65 -18.97 -24.21 -7.68
C PHE A 65 -19.53 -24.85 -6.41
N THR A 66 -18.77 -25.80 -5.86
CA THR A 66 -19.18 -26.61 -4.69
C THR A 66 -18.56 -26.15 -3.38
N ASN A 67 -17.48 -25.36 -3.43
CA ASN A 67 -16.67 -24.97 -2.27
C ASN A 67 -16.05 -23.59 -2.53
N ALA A 68 -15.80 -22.84 -1.45
CA ALA A 68 -15.00 -21.62 -1.50
C ALA A 68 -13.49 -21.98 -1.61
N TYR A 69 -12.61 -20.99 -1.73
CA TYR A 69 -11.17 -21.24 -1.61
C TYR A 69 -10.78 -21.20 -0.13
N SER A 70 -11.20 -20.17 0.59
CA SER A 70 -11.24 -20.09 2.05
C SER A 70 -12.65 -20.41 2.50
N GLU A 71 -12.79 -21.49 3.27
CA GLU A 71 -14.10 -21.93 3.73
C GLU A 71 -14.60 -21.10 4.93
N PRO A 72 -15.91 -20.78 5.00
CA PRO A 72 -16.97 -21.26 4.09
C PRO A 72 -17.41 -20.32 2.95
N ASN A 73 -17.10 -19.02 3.00
CA ASN A 73 -17.75 -18.04 2.12
C ASN A 73 -16.87 -17.58 0.97
N VAL A 74 -17.52 -17.28 -0.15
CA VAL A 74 -16.89 -16.73 -1.35
C VAL A 74 -17.74 -15.59 -1.89
N LEU A 75 -17.13 -14.67 -2.65
CA LEU A 75 -17.89 -13.73 -3.49
C LEU A 75 -18.20 -14.40 -4.84
N VAL A 76 -19.48 -14.66 -5.10
CA VAL A 76 -19.95 -15.45 -6.23
C VAL A 76 -21.14 -14.81 -6.93
N THR A 77 -21.27 -15.01 -8.24
CA THR A 77 -22.40 -14.47 -9.03
C THR A 77 -23.78 -15.01 -8.64
N ASP A 78 -23.86 -16.11 -7.91
CA ASP A 78 -25.07 -16.61 -7.21
C ASP A 78 -24.65 -17.83 -6.38
N THR A 79 -25.16 -18.01 -5.16
CA THR A 79 -24.78 -19.15 -4.30
C THR A 79 -25.45 -20.47 -4.69
N ILE A 80 -26.62 -20.44 -5.35
CA ILE A 80 -27.50 -21.61 -5.53
C ILE A 80 -27.83 -21.86 -7.01
N ASN A 81 -28.10 -20.81 -7.78
CA ASN A 81 -28.58 -20.89 -9.16
C ASN A 81 -27.48 -20.58 -10.18
N PHE A 82 -27.70 -20.98 -11.44
CA PHE A 82 -26.91 -20.49 -12.56
C PHE A 82 -27.14 -19.00 -12.76
N TYR A 83 -26.14 -18.29 -13.30
CA TYR A 83 -26.31 -16.87 -13.60
C TYR A 83 -27.39 -16.64 -14.67
N PRO A 84 -28.13 -15.51 -14.62
CA PRO A 84 -29.13 -15.19 -15.62
C PRO A 84 -28.50 -14.65 -16.90
N THR A 85 -29.28 -14.68 -17.99
CA THR A 85 -28.93 -13.98 -19.25
C THR A 85 -29.15 -12.48 -19.14
N ASN A 86 -28.45 -11.69 -19.97
CA ASN A 86 -28.51 -10.24 -20.06
C ASN A 86 -28.13 -9.56 -18.73
N ASP A 87 -27.14 -10.12 -18.04
CA ASP A 87 -26.66 -9.59 -16.77
C ASP A 87 -25.50 -8.63 -16.98
N THR A 88 -25.41 -7.63 -16.11
CA THR A 88 -24.23 -6.79 -15.96
C THR A 88 -24.11 -6.39 -14.49
N SER A 89 -23.46 -7.23 -13.71
CA SER A 89 -23.35 -7.07 -12.25
C SER A 89 -21.96 -6.65 -11.82
N ILE A 90 -21.89 -5.71 -10.87
CA ILE A 90 -20.67 -4.98 -10.53
C ILE A 90 -20.42 -5.00 -9.01
N PHE A 91 -19.18 -5.21 -8.61
CA PHE A 91 -18.75 -4.82 -7.27
C PHE A 91 -17.48 -3.97 -7.33
N PHE A 92 -17.30 -3.18 -6.29
CA PHE A 92 -16.17 -2.29 -6.11
C PHE A 92 -15.38 -2.67 -4.88
N ILE A 93 -14.07 -2.52 -4.95
CA ILE A 93 -13.19 -2.46 -3.79
C ILE A 93 -12.59 -1.06 -3.76
N THR A 94 -12.83 -0.33 -2.68
CA THR A 94 -12.43 1.06 -2.49
C THR A 94 -11.23 1.14 -1.57
N ASN A 95 -10.10 1.65 -2.06
CA ASN A 95 -8.89 1.84 -1.28
C ASN A 95 -8.49 3.31 -1.26
N VAL A 96 -7.66 3.65 -0.29
CA VAL A 96 -6.99 4.95 -0.24
C VAL A 96 -5.49 4.67 -0.34
N ALA A 97 -4.81 5.38 -1.24
CA ALA A 97 -3.38 5.21 -1.50
C ALA A 97 -2.55 5.86 -0.37
N PHE A 98 -2.35 5.18 0.76
CA PHE A 98 -1.62 5.70 1.93
C PHE A 98 -0.22 5.11 2.13
N GLY A 99 0.10 4.03 1.43
CA GLY A 99 1.40 3.37 1.55
C GLY A 99 2.53 4.06 0.80
N GLN A 100 2.20 5.12 0.05
CA GLN A 100 3.09 5.84 -0.84
C GLN A 100 3.68 4.99 -1.98
N GLY A 101 3.27 3.72 -2.15
CA GLY A 101 3.76 2.82 -3.19
C GLY A 101 3.35 3.26 -4.59
N PHE A 102 2.22 3.97 -4.72
CA PHE A 102 1.85 4.66 -5.97
C PHE A 102 2.72 5.90 -6.24
N GLU A 103 3.04 6.68 -5.22
CA GLU A 103 3.80 7.93 -5.37
C GLU A 103 5.31 7.69 -5.57
N TRP A 104 5.84 6.67 -4.90
CA TRP A 104 7.20 6.15 -5.06
C TRP A 104 7.09 4.71 -5.56
N PRO A 105 7.03 4.48 -6.90
CA PRO A 105 6.69 3.19 -7.49
C PRO A 105 7.53 2.05 -6.90
N HIS A 106 6.94 1.30 -5.97
CA HIS A 106 7.57 0.19 -5.26
C HIS A 106 6.61 -1.00 -5.21
N THR A 107 5.69 -0.99 -4.25
CA THR A 107 4.74 -2.09 -4.05
C THR A 107 3.33 -1.54 -3.98
N VAL A 108 2.53 -1.88 -5.00
CA VAL A 108 1.07 -1.71 -4.97
C VAL A 108 0.45 -2.96 -5.57
N ILE A 109 -0.07 -3.85 -4.74
CA ILE A 109 -0.51 -5.17 -5.16
C ILE A 109 -2.02 -5.27 -5.16
N LEU A 110 -2.54 -5.86 -6.24
CA LEU A 110 -3.85 -6.50 -6.26
C LEU A 110 -3.65 -7.97 -6.60
N ALA A 111 -4.07 -8.86 -5.71
CA ALA A 111 -4.01 -10.30 -5.90
C ALA A 111 -5.31 -10.97 -5.44
N GLY A 112 -5.52 -12.21 -5.86
CA GLY A 112 -6.69 -12.98 -5.44
C GLY A 112 -6.80 -14.35 -6.10
N GLN A 113 -7.78 -15.12 -5.64
CA GLN A 113 -8.18 -16.40 -6.21
C GLN A 113 -9.47 -16.23 -7.01
N TYR A 114 -9.59 -16.97 -8.12
CA TYR A 114 -10.78 -16.95 -8.96
C TYR A 114 -11.11 -18.32 -9.55
N PHE A 115 -12.40 -18.58 -9.79
CA PHE A 115 -12.90 -19.76 -10.50
C PHE A 115 -13.96 -19.32 -11.52
N VAL A 116 -13.78 -19.75 -12.77
CA VAL A 116 -14.65 -19.41 -13.90
C VAL A 116 -15.37 -20.65 -14.40
N ASN A 117 -16.68 -20.53 -14.59
CA ASN A 117 -17.50 -21.47 -15.35
C ASN A 117 -18.62 -20.68 -16.04
N THR A 118 -18.38 -20.24 -17.27
CA THR A 118 -19.21 -19.33 -18.08
C THR A 118 -19.24 -19.82 -19.54
N ASP A 119 -20.07 -19.22 -20.38
CA ASP A 119 -19.96 -19.40 -21.83
C ASP A 119 -18.60 -18.89 -22.33
N THR A 120 -18.00 -19.58 -23.30
CA THR A 120 -16.65 -19.27 -23.81
C THR A 120 -16.61 -18.16 -24.85
N LEU A 121 -17.74 -17.77 -25.44
CA LEU A 121 -17.79 -16.82 -26.56
C LEU A 121 -18.14 -15.41 -26.11
N THR A 122 -19.14 -15.27 -25.24
CA THR A 122 -19.84 -13.99 -25.03
C THR A 122 -20.02 -13.61 -23.57
N ASP A 123 -19.88 -14.55 -22.64
CA ASP A 123 -19.98 -14.29 -21.20
C ASP A 123 -18.58 -14.15 -20.60
N TYR A 124 -18.35 -13.06 -19.88
CA TYR A 124 -17.01 -12.77 -19.37
C TYR A 124 -17.00 -11.80 -18.18
N GLY A 125 -15.91 -11.83 -17.43
CA GLY A 125 -15.60 -10.88 -16.39
C GLY A 125 -14.63 -9.78 -16.86
N LYS A 126 -14.69 -8.63 -16.18
CA LYS A 126 -13.72 -7.54 -16.29
C LYS A 126 -13.12 -7.22 -14.94
N ILE A 127 -11.87 -6.76 -14.94
CA ILE A 127 -11.25 -6.09 -13.81
C ILE A 127 -10.75 -4.75 -14.29
N GLU A 128 -11.28 -3.68 -13.70
CA GLU A 128 -10.98 -2.30 -14.07
C GLU A 128 -10.41 -1.55 -12.86
N PHE A 129 -9.44 -0.68 -13.11
CA PHE A 129 -8.83 0.21 -12.11
C PHE A 129 -9.22 1.66 -12.38
N SER A 130 -9.48 2.42 -11.32
CA SER A 130 -9.70 3.86 -11.39
C SER A 130 -8.72 4.59 -10.46
N PRO A 131 -7.85 5.45 -11.01
CA PRO A 131 -6.92 6.27 -10.22
C PRO A 131 -7.57 7.55 -9.66
N ASP A 132 -8.81 7.87 -10.05
CA ASP A 132 -9.42 9.19 -9.89
C ASP A 132 -10.87 9.09 -9.37
N ASN A 133 -11.07 8.21 -8.38
CA ASN A 133 -12.33 7.98 -7.69
C ASN A 133 -13.53 7.74 -8.63
N GLY A 134 -13.30 6.94 -9.67
CA GLY A 134 -14.33 6.45 -10.59
C GLY A 134 -14.59 7.34 -11.81
N THR A 135 -13.79 8.39 -12.02
CA THR A 135 -13.96 9.30 -13.18
C THR A 135 -13.49 8.63 -14.47
N THR A 136 -12.35 7.96 -14.43
CA THR A 136 -11.80 7.14 -15.51
C THR A 136 -11.61 5.70 -15.06
N TRP A 137 -11.70 4.78 -16.01
CA TRP A 137 -11.59 3.33 -15.78
C TRP A 137 -10.65 2.72 -16.81
N ILE A 138 -9.73 1.91 -16.33
CA ILE A 138 -8.70 1.24 -17.12
C ILE A 138 -8.99 -0.26 -17.07
N ASP A 139 -9.27 -0.88 -18.22
CA ASP A 139 -9.52 -2.32 -18.32
C ASP A 139 -8.19 -3.09 -18.23
N MET A 140 -7.88 -3.60 -17.05
CA MET A 140 -6.60 -4.28 -16.79
C MET A 140 -6.46 -5.60 -17.58
N LEU A 141 -7.58 -6.14 -18.09
CA LEU A 141 -7.62 -7.39 -18.83
C LEU A 141 -7.52 -7.22 -20.34
N ASN A 142 -7.81 -6.04 -20.89
CA ASN A 142 -7.79 -5.84 -22.35
C ASN A 142 -6.92 -4.67 -22.82
N ASP A 143 -6.58 -3.74 -21.94
CA ASP A 143 -5.73 -2.62 -22.31
C ASP A 143 -4.32 -3.11 -22.71
N THR A 144 -3.86 -2.65 -23.87
CA THR A 144 -2.57 -2.99 -24.47
C THR A 144 -1.50 -1.92 -24.22
N VAL A 145 -1.89 -0.78 -23.65
CA VAL A 145 -1.05 0.37 -23.31
C VAL A 145 -0.70 0.38 -21.82
N GLY A 146 -1.33 -0.50 -21.03
CA GLY A 146 -1.16 -0.60 -19.60
C GLY A 146 0.27 -0.85 -19.11
N TYR A 147 0.66 -0.12 -18.07
CA TYR A 147 1.93 -0.28 -17.36
C TYR A 147 1.69 -0.98 -16.02
N TRP A 148 1.35 -2.26 -16.09
CA TRP A 148 1.24 -3.13 -14.92
C TRP A 148 1.85 -4.48 -15.23
N TYR A 149 2.39 -5.11 -14.20
CA TYR A 149 3.09 -6.38 -14.34
C TYR A 149 2.31 -7.46 -13.61
N TRP A 150 1.64 -8.31 -14.40
CA TRP A 150 1.20 -9.62 -13.93
C TRP A 150 2.48 -10.43 -13.76
N ASP A 151 2.94 -10.61 -12.53
CA ASP A 151 4.24 -11.20 -12.22
C ASP A 151 4.23 -12.72 -12.49
N SER A 152 4.76 -13.55 -11.61
CA SER A 152 4.89 -15.00 -11.77
C SER A 152 3.55 -15.76 -11.92
N PHE A 153 2.45 -15.03 -12.10
CA PHE A 153 1.09 -15.49 -12.29
C PHE A 153 0.54 -15.01 -13.63
N GLU A 154 -0.20 -15.89 -14.32
CA GLU A 154 -0.85 -15.54 -15.58
C GLU A 154 -1.93 -14.48 -15.36
N LYS A 155 -2.03 -13.54 -16.31
CA LYS A 155 -3.15 -12.60 -16.41
C LYS A 155 -4.47 -13.37 -16.38
N PRO A 156 -5.45 -12.99 -15.53
CA PRO A 156 -6.64 -13.80 -15.33
C PRO A 156 -7.51 -13.81 -16.59
N VAL A 157 -8.00 -15.01 -16.91
CA VAL A 157 -8.95 -15.24 -18.00
C VAL A 157 -10.32 -15.48 -17.38
N LEU A 158 -11.21 -14.49 -17.47
CA LEU A 158 -12.52 -14.49 -16.81
C LEU A 158 -13.66 -14.93 -17.74
N THR A 159 -13.43 -15.90 -18.63
CA THR A 159 -14.42 -16.49 -19.53
C THR A 159 -14.17 -17.98 -19.72
N GLY A 160 -15.17 -18.74 -20.14
CA GLY A 160 -15.07 -20.18 -20.35
C GLY A 160 -15.00 -20.99 -19.06
N ASN A 161 -13.99 -21.85 -18.92
CA ASN A 161 -13.86 -22.71 -17.74
C ASN A 161 -12.40 -22.82 -17.29
N SER A 162 -12.10 -22.37 -16.07
CA SER A 162 -10.75 -22.43 -15.50
C SER A 162 -10.36 -23.83 -14.99
N ASN A 163 -11.35 -24.73 -14.90
CA ASN A 163 -11.36 -26.12 -14.39
C ASN A 163 -11.04 -26.28 -12.90
N GLN A 164 -10.48 -25.26 -12.29
CA GLN A 164 -10.06 -25.19 -10.90
C GLN A 164 -9.91 -23.72 -10.49
N TRP A 165 -9.70 -23.51 -9.20
CA TRP A 165 -9.20 -22.25 -8.68
C TRP A 165 -7.87 -21.85 -9.34
N ARG A 166 -7.77 -20.59 -9.70
CA ARG A 166 -6.59 -19.94 -10.26
C ARG A 166 -6.29 -18.71 -9.44
N SER A 167 -5.03 -18.29 -9.43
CA SER A 167 -4.60 -17.08 -8.76
C SER A 167 -4.20 -16.02 -9.77
N PHE A 168 -4.41 -14.76 -9.41
CA PHE A 168 -3.79 -13.63 -10.09
C PHE A 168 -3.05 -12.77 -9.08
N TRP A 169 -2.05 -12.05 -9.58
CA TRP A 169 -1.26 -11.10 -8.83
C TRP A 169 -0.77 -10.05 -9.81
N VAL A 170 -0.96 -8.78 -9.50
CA VAL A 170 -0.51 -7.68 -10.34
C VAL A 170 0.08 -6.57 -9.47
N ASN A 171 1.26 -6.09 -9.86
CA ASN A 171 1.81 -4.85 -9.32
C ASN A 171 1.35 -3.67 -10.18
N LEU A 172 0.75 -2.69 -9.52
CA LEU A 172 0.12 -1.51 -10.09
C LEU A 172 0.89 -0.22 -9.76
N ALA A 173 2.04 -0.32 -9.09
CA ALA A 173 2.77 0.84 -8.57
C ALA A 173 3.10 1.88 -9.66
N GLU A 174 3.46 1.42 -10.86
CA GLU A 174 3.75 2.27 -12.01
C GLU A 174 2.54 3.13 -12.44
N LEU A 175 1.31 2.69 -12.19
CA LEU A 175 0.11 3.48 -12.53
C LEU A 175 0.04 4.79 -11.75
N GLY A 176 0.64 4.85 -10.56
CA GLY A 176 0.70 6.10 -9.81
C GLY A 176 1.48 7.19 -10.56
N HIS A 177 2.57 6.82 -11.25
CA HIS A 177 3.33 7.75 -12.08
C HIS A 177 2.55 8.21 -13.32
N PHE A 178 1.89 7.29 -14.03
CA PHE A 178 1.18 7.60 -15.28
C PHE A 178 -0.11 8.41 -15.08
N TYR A 179 -0.83 8.12 -14.00
CA TYR A 179 -2.12 8.74 -13.72
C TYR A 179 -2.07 9.78 -12.61
N GLY A 180 -0.90 9.99 -12.00
CA GLY A 180 -0.68 11.03 -10.99
C GLY A 180 -1.37 10.74 -9.65
N VAL A 181 -1.49 9.47 -9.26
CA VAL A 181 -2.05 9.06 -7.96
C VAL A 181 -1.13 9.55 -6.83
N LYS A 182 -1.71 10.21 -5.84
CA LYS A 182 -1.01 10.79 -4.68
C LYS A 182 -1.38 10.12 -3.37
N ASP A 183 -0.51 10.30 -2.38
CA ASP A 183 -0.78 9.90 -1.01
C ASP A 183 -2.13 10.49 -0.53
N GLY A 184 -3.03 9.62 -0.07
CA GLY A 184 -4.38 9.96 0.36
C GLY A 184 -5.45 9.97 -0.74
N ASP A 185 -5.12 9.75 -2.01
CA ASP A 185 -6.12 9.65 -3.09
C ASP A 185 -6.95 8.37 -2.97
N THR A 186 -8.22 8.45 -3.36
CA THR A 186 -9.10 7.28 -3.43
C THR A 186 -8.95 6.58 -4.78
N VAL A 187 -8.56 5.31 -4.74
CA VAL A 187 -8.46 4.43 -5.91
C VAL A 187 -9.50 3.32 -5.83
N LEU A 188 -10.03 2.91 -6.98
CA LEU A 188 -11.09 1.90 -7.04
C LEU A 188 -10.69 0.74 -7.93
N TYR A 189 -11.08 -0.46 -7.50
CA TYR A 189 -11.08 -1.67 -8.32
C TYR A 189 -12.52 -2.05 -8.59
N LYS A 190 -12.88 -2.21 -9.87
CA LYS A 190 -14.23 -2.58 -10.29
C LYS A 190 -14.19 -3.92 -11.01
N PHE A 191 -15.00 -4.83 -10.50
CA PHE A 191 -15.16 -6.16 -11.07
C PHE A 191 -16.55 -6.26 -11.65
N THR A 192 -16.62 -6.63 -12.92
CA THR A 192 -17.89 -6.74 -13.65
C THR A 192 -18.05 -8.17 -14.15
N PHE A 193 -19.25 -8.74 -14.01
CA PHE A 193 -19.68 -9.92 -14.76
C PHE A 193 -20.69 -9.51 -15.82
N ILE A 194 -20.57 -10.05 -17.03
CA ILE A 194 -21.46 -9.75 -18.16
C ILE A 194 -21.91 -11.07 -18.79
N SER A 195 -23.22 -11.20 -19.02
CA SER A 195 -23.79 -12.32 -19.78
C SER A 195 -24.64 -11.85 -20.95
N ASP A 196 -24.68 -12.65 -22.01
CA ASP A 196 -25.51 -12.39 -23.19
C ASP A 196 -26.95 -12.91 -23.03
N ASN A 197 -27.71 -12.96 -24.13
CA ASN A 197 -29.11 -13.36 -24.12
C ASN A 197 -29.36 -14.89 -24.18
N ILE A 198 -28.32 -15.73 -24.10
CA ILE A 198 -28.38 -17.19 -24.23
C ILE A 198 -28.08 -17.84 -22.88
N GLN A 199 -29.06 -18.59 -22.35
CA GLN A 199 -28.85 -19.33 -21.10
C GLN A 199 -28.04 -20.60 -21.39
N THR A 200 -26.88 -20.73 -20.74
CA THR A 200 -25.98 -21.89 -20.85
C THR A 200 -25.95 -22.76 -19.60
N ASN A 201 -26.70 -22.38 -18.56
CA ASN A 201 -26.79 -23.06 -17.26
C ASN A 201 -25.40 -23.29 -16.64
N LYS A 202 -24.61 -22.22 -16.61
CA LYS A 202 -23.25 -22.21 -16.10
C LYS A 202 -23.20 -21.49 -14.74
N ASP A 203 -22.22 -21.84 -13.92
CA ASP A 203 -22.21 -21.43 -12.51
C ASP A 203 -21.76 -19.96 -12.35
N GLY A 204 -20.98 -19.41 -13.26
CA GLY A 204 -20.61 -17.99 -13.33
C GLY A 204 -19.17 -17.73 -12.93
N LEU A 205 -18.97 -16.76 -12.03
CA LEU A 205 -17.66 -16.38 -11.51
C LEU A 205 -17.61 -16.44 -9.98
N MET A 206 -16.48 -16.86 -9.44
CA MET A 206 -16.11 -16.76 -8.03
C MET A 206 -14.81 -16.01 -7.86
N PHE A 207 -14.73 -15.20 -6.81
CA PHE A 207 -13.51 -14.59 -6.31
C PHE A 207 -13.37 -14.82 -4.82
N ASP A 208 -12.14 -15.06 -4.38
CA ASP A 208 -11.82 -15.31 -2.98
C ASP A 208 -10.42 -14.85 -2.62
N ASN A 209 -10.14 -14.66 -1.34
CA ASN A 209 -8.82 -14.28 -0.80
C ASN A 209 -8.17 -13.15 -1.59
N PHE A 210 -8.88 -12.04 -1.76
CA PHE A 210 -8.24 -10.86 -2.30
C PHE A 210 -7.16 -10.38 -1.33
N HIS A 211 -6.07 -9.88 -1.90
CA HIS A 211 -4.94 -9.36 -1.16
C HIS A 211 -4.52 -8.03 -1.77
N PHE A 212 -4.34 -7.04 -0.90
CA PHE A 212 -3.97 -5.69 -1.27
C PHE A 212 -2.73 -5.28 -0.50
N GLU A 213 -1.80 -4.64 -1.19
CA GLU A 213 -0.67 -3.96 -0.58
C GLU A 213 -0.50 -2.57 -1.20
N ASP A 214 -0.04 -1.63 -0.40
CA ASP A 214 0.49 -0.33 -0.81
C ASP A 214 1.55 0.03 0.23
N TRP A 215 2.82 0.04 -0.16
CA TRP A 215 3.91 0.44 0.72
C TRP A 215 5.22 0.67 -0.04
N VAL A 216 6.13 1.34 0.67
CA VAL A 216 7.51 1.59 0.26
C VAL A 216 8.46 1.08 1.35
N GLU A 217 9.68 0.71 0.96
CA GLU A 217 10.75 0.46 1.93
C GLU A 217 11.57 1.73 2.17
N GLY A 218 11.94 1.94 3.43
CA GLY A 218 12.87 2.98 3.83
C GLY A 218 13.83 2.47 4.88
N ILE A 219 15.03 3.06 4.92
CA ILE A 219 15.93 2.90 6.05
C ILE A 219 15.71 4.11 6.96
N GLU A 220 15.31 3.88 8.21
CA GLU A 220 15.28 4.94 9.20
C GLU A 220 16.68 5.54 9.36
N GLU A 221 16.81 6.85 9.14
CA GLU A 221 18.01 7.56 9.57
C GLU A 221 18.06 7.53 11.10
N VAL A 222 19.02 6.77 11.65
CA VAL A 222 19.13 6.55 13.10
C VAL A 222 19.38 7.88 13.82
N GLY A 223 18.32 8.45 14.39
CA GLY A 223 18.19 9.29 15.60
C GLY A 223 19.24 10.34 15.98
N TYR A 224 20.23 10.61 15.13
CA TYR A 224 21.27 11.60 15.37
C TYR A 224 21.08 12.78 14.42
N THR A 225 21.08 13.99 14.98
CA THR A 225 21.04 15.23 14.20
C THR A 225 22.39 15.45 13.53
N LEU A 226 22.39 15.59 12.21
CA LEU A 226 23.57 15.93 11.44
C LEU A 226 23.98 17.39 11.72
N ILE A 227 25.19 17.60 12.21
CA ILE A 227 25.77 18.94 12.38
C ILE A 227 26.78 19.25 11.28
N LYS A 228 26.93 20.53 10.96
CA LYS A 228 27.89 21.00 9.96
C LYS A 228 29.31 20.92 10.50
N SER A 229 30.21 20.33 9.71
CA SER A 229 31.65 20.37 9.92
C SER A 229 32.40 20.67 8.62
N ASN A 230 33.61 21.20 8.74
CA ASN A 230 34.57 21.37 7.66
C ASN A 230 35.94 20.87 8.12
N CYS A 231 36.71 20.29 7.21
CA CYS A 231 38.12 19.96 7.45
C CYS A 231 39.05 20.75 6.53
N PHE A 232 40.21 21.12 7.04
CA PHE A 232 41.27 21.74 6.25
C PHE A 232 42.66 21.50 6.88
N PRO A 233 43.73 21.56 6.06
CA PRO A 233 43.67 21.48 4.60
C PRO A 233 43.11 20.13 4.13
N ASN A 234 42.66 20.05 2.87
CA ASN A 234 42.24 18.80 2.24
C ASN A 234 42.51 18.91 0.73
N PRO A 235 43.57 18.28 0.20
CA PRO A 235 44.45 17.29 0.85
C PRO A 235 45.30 17.86 1.99
N LEU A 236 45.64 17.02 2.95
CA LEU A 236 46.48 17.38 4.09
C LEU A 236 47.83 16.68 4.08
N ASP A 237 48.78 17.32 4.77
CA ASP A 237 50.10 16.76 5.03
C ASP A 237 50.21 16.27 6.48
N ASN A 238 50.60 17.12 7.42
CA ASN A 238 50.98 16.67 8.77
C ASN A 238 49.88 16.87 9.84
N GLU A 239 48.90 17.70 9.54
CA GLU A 239 47.87 18.11 10.49
C GLU A 239 46.50 18.18 9.82
N LEU A 240 45.50 17.64 10.51
CA LEU A 240 44.09 17.73 10.18
C LEU A 240 43.43 18.70 11.16
N THR A 241 42.90 19.82 10.66
CA THR A 241 42.00 20.68 11.42
C THR A 241 40.55 20.37 11.04
N ILE A 242 39.72 20.06 12.03
CA ILE A 242 38.27 19.89 11.88
C ILE A 242 37.59 21.03 12.66
N THR A 243 36.72 21.76 11.98
CA THR A 243 35.85 22.78 12.58
C THR A 243 34.41 22.30 12.49
N PHE A 244 33.64 22.48 13.55
CA PHE A 244 32.25 22.01 13.60
C PHE A 244 31.42 22.85 14.57
N SER A 245 30.10 22.72 14.48
CA SER A 245 29.17 23.46 15.34
C SER A 245 29.16 22.87 16.75
N ASN A 246 29.69 23.59 17.73
CA ASN A 246 29.69 23.19 19.15
C ASN A 246 29.61 24.40 20.09
N GLU A 247 28.61 25.26 19.89
CA GLU A 247 28.48 26.55 20.61
C GLU A 247 28.36 26.40 22.13
N LEU A 248 27.82 25.26 22.59
CA LEU A 248 27.60 24.96 24.01
C LEU A 248 28.74 24.14 24.63
N ASN A 249 29.89 24.00 23.96
CA ASN A 249 31.06 23.25 24.41
C ASN A 249 30.72 21.83 24.92
N SER A 250 29.82 21.16 24.21
CA SER A 250 29.39 19.79 24.50
C SER A 250 30.52 18.81 24.18
N SER A 251 30.52 17.65 24.86
CA SER A 251 31.58 16.66 24.72
C SER A 251 31.34 15.80 23.48
N PHE A 252 32.23 15.88 22.49
CA PHE A 252 32.23 15.04 21.30
C PHE A 252 33.32 13.97 21.40
N ASP A 253 32.95 12.72 21.09
CA ASP A 253 33.91 11.69 20.72
C ASP A 253 34.34 11.90 19.26
N ILE A 254 35.64 11.84 19.02
CA ILE A 254 36.26 11.98 17.70
C ILE A 254 36.82 10.63 17.30
N TYR A 255 36.55 10.23 16.06
CA TYR A 255 37.06 9.01 15.45
C TYR A 255 37.66 9.33 14.09
N LEU A 256 38.75 8.64 13.74
CA LEU A 256 39.27 8.59 12.37
C LEU A 256 39.31 7.13 11.92
N PHE A 257 38.87 6.90 10.69
CA PHE A 257 38.83 5.60 10.05
C PHE A 257 39.65 5.60 8.76
N ASP A 258 40.28 4.47 8.45
CA ASP A 258 40.84 4.24 7.11
C ASP A 258 39.74 3.92 6.08
N ALA A 259 40.13 3.77 4.82
CA ALA A 259 39.21 3.46 3.72
C ALA A 259 38.51 2.08 3.83
N LEU A 260 38.98 1.19 4.72
CA LEU A 260 38.37 -0.10 4.99
C LEU A 260 37.45 -0.06 6.22
N GLY A 261 37.33 1.10 6.88
CA GLY A 261 36.51 1.27 8.09
C GLY A 261 37.23 0.90 9.39
N ASN A 262 38.54 0.65 9.37
CA ASN A 262 39.29 0.39 10.60
C ASN A 262 39.48 1.70 11.37
N GLN A 263 39.14 1.70 12.67
CA GLN A 263 39.39 2.84 13.55
C GLN A 263 40.90 2.98 13.80
N ILE A 264 41.48 4.09 13.37
CA ILE A 264 42.90 4.40 13.52
C ILE A 264 43.20 5.49 14.55
N TYR A 265 42.18 6.25 14.97
CA TYR A 265 42.30 7.27 16.00
C TYR A 265 41.00 7.41 16.77
N LYS A 266 41.11 7.69 18.08
CA LYS A 266 39.99 8.04 18.95
C LYS A 266 40.41 9.08 19.98
N SER A 267 39.63 10.12 20.15
CA SER A 267 39.80 11.11 21.23
C SER A 267 38.48 11.76 21.62
N LYS A 268 38.54 12.75 22.51
CA LYS A 268 37.40 13.57 22.93
C LYS A 268 37.74 15.05 22.82
N THR A 269 36.73 15.88 22.59
CA THR A 269 36.85 17.34 22.64
C THR A 269 35.59 17.97 23.20
N ASN A 270 35.73 19.14 23.80
CA ASN A 270 34.63 20.04 24.11
C ASN A 270 34.73 21.35 23.32
N SER A 271 35.69 21.46 22.40
CA SER A 271 35.89 22.62 21.54
C SER A 271 35.06 22.51 20.26
N ASN A 272 34.97 23.60 19.51
CA ASN A 272 34.46 23.66 18.14
C ASN A 272 35.56 23.47 17.08
N VAL A 273 36.82 23.33 17.50
CA VAL A 273 37.98 23.07 16.65
C VAL A 273 38.80 21.92 17.21
N VAL A 274 39.23 21.02 16.34
CA VAL A 274 40.07 19.87 16.68
C VAL A 274 41.25 19.84 15.73
N ASN A 275 42.45 19.71 16.29
CA ASN A 275 43.68 19.48 15.53
C ASN A 275 44.20 18.07 15.82
N ILE A 276 44.43 17.30 14.77
CA ILE A 276 44.92 15.92 14.85
C ILE A 276 46.23 15.85 14.06
N SER A 277 47.33 15.45 14.70
CA SER A 277 48.55 15.12 13.96
C SER A 277 48.37 13.78 13.26
N VAL A 278 48.68 13.76 11.97
CA VAL A 278 48.49 12.61 11.08
C VAL A 278 49.80 12.19 10.41
N ASN A 279 50.95 12.60 10.96
CA ASN A 279 52.29 12.31 10.42
C ASN A 279 52.55 10.80 10.22
N CYS A 280 51.91 9.97 11.05
CA CYS A 280 52.03 8.52 11.00
C CYS A 280 51.11 7.86 9.97
N LEU A 281 50.20 8.61 9.34
CA LEU A 281 49.27 8.08 8.35
C LEU A 281 49.94 7.98 6.99
N LYS A 282 49.65 6.89 6.28
CA LYS A 282 50.07 6.71 4.89
C LYS A 282 49.23 7.60 3.98
N LYS A 283 49.73 7.87 2.78
CA LYS A 283 48.94 8.54 1.74
C LYS A 283 47.67 7.73 1.45
N GLY A 284 46.52 8.39 1.34
CA GLY A 284 45.25 7.71 1.14
C GLY A 284 44.03 8.51 1.57
N VAL A 285 42.87 7.84 1.52
CA VAL A 285 41.58 8.40 1.92
C VAL A 285 41.24 7.94 3.34
N TYR A 286 40.76 8.89 4.15
CA TYR A 286 40.33 8.67 5.52
C TYR A 286 38.99 9.34 5.77
N PHE A 287 38.29 8.89 6.81
CA PHE A 287 37.00 9.43 7.22
C PHE A 287 37.03 9.80 8.69
N TYR A 288 36.62 11.02 9.02
CA TYR A 288 36.41 11.40 10.41
C TYR A 288 34.93 11.25 10.77
N LYS A 289 34.67 10.96 12.05
CA LYS A 289 33.35 11.03 12.67
C LYS A 289 33.48 11.77 14.00
N LEU A 290 32.63 12.77 14.22
CA LEU A 290 32.44 13.37 15.53
C LEU A 290 31.03 13.02 16.00
N VAL A 291 30.87 12.62 17.26
CA VAL A 291 29.57 12.25 17.84
C VAL A 291 29.42 12.74 19.27
N ASP A 292 28.29 13.38 19.58
CA ASP A 292 27.82 13.63 20.94
C ASP A 292 26.69 12.63 21.23
N LEU A 293 26.97 11.66 22.11
CA LEU A 293 26.02 10.61 22.48
C LEU A 293 24.85 11.13 23.33
N ASN A 294 25.00 12.25 24.03
CA ASN A 294 23.96 12.81 24.90
C ASN A 294 22.95 13.59 24.10
N LYS A 295 23.42 14.44 23.19
CA LYS A 295 22.56 15.22 22.29
C LYS A 295 22.10 14.43 21.07
N LYS A 296 22.69 13.26 20.84
CA LYS A 296 22.56 12.52 19.60
C LYS A 296 22.87 13.45 18.42
N GLU A 297 24.04 14.08 18.44
CA GLU A 297 24.52 14.88 17.31
C GLU A 297 25.71 14.18 16.68
N PHE A 298 25.85 14.26 15.36
CA PHE A 298 27.03 13.72 14.70
C PHE A 298 27.37 14.45 13.42
N THR A 299 28.60 14.25 12.96
CA THR A 299 29.05 14.68 11.64
C THR A 299 30.13 13.75 11.14
N ILE A 300 30.15 13.57 9.83
CA ILE A 300 31.15 12.76 9.13
C ILE A 300 31.76 13.59 8.01
N GLY A 301 33.02 13.30 7.68
CA GLY A 301 33.65 13.92 6.53
C GLY A 301 34.81 13.09 6.01
N LYS A 302 35.13 13.34 4.74
CA LYS A 302 36.21 12.67 4.02
C LYS A 302 37.44 13.58 3.98
N VAL A 303 38.61 12.99 4.18
CA VAL A 303 39.89 13.68 4.09
C VAL A 303 40.90 12.86 3.30
N VAL A 304 41.77 13.54 2.55
CA VAL A 304 42.81 12.94 1.71
C VAL A 304 44.18 13.31 2.29
N LYS A 305 45.01 12.31 2.58
CA LYS A 305 46.41 12.46 2.99
C LYS A 305 47.32 12.32 1.77
N GLU A 306 48.15 13.32 1.53
CA GLU A 306 49.20 13.33 0.50
C GLU A 306 50.60 13.18 1.06
#